data_AF-A0A8J7NCF5-F1
#
_entry.id   AF-A0A8J7NCF5-F1
#
_cell.length_a   1.000
_cell.length_b   1.000
_cell.length_c   1.000
_cell.angle_alpha   90.00
_cell.angle_beta   90.00
_cell.angle_gamma   90.00
#
_symmetry.space_group_name_H-M   'P 1'
#
loop_
_entity.id
_entity.type
_entity.pdbx_description
1 polymer ?
#
loop_
_entity_poly.entity_id
_entity_poly.type
_entity_poly.pdbx_seq_one_letter_code
_entity_poly.pdbx_strand_id
1 'polypeptide(L)'
;MVQIERLRERIEEKFKEKVLYGRRKEGFIPDPEGFLVVHIDHKVGKIIVEHYNYQRQIKYKITGDDAESLCHTLIENNLVSRLDHAAYMGRELQKAEMALKKGLRYKQDSHI
;
A
#
# COMPACT_ATOMS: atom_id res chain seq x y z
N MET A 1 15.82 22.26 11.20
CA MET A 1 16.38 21.64 12.42
C MET A 1 15.53 22.00 13.64
N VAL A 2 15.49 23.26 14.07
CA VAL A 2 14.74 23.73 15.27
C VAL A 2 13.23 23.42 15.28
N GLN A 3 12.53 23.42 14.13
CA GLN A 3 11.08 23.24 14.09
C GLN A 3 10.60 21.80 14.30
N ILE A 4 11.43 20.80 13.94
CA ILE A 4 11.10 19.38 14.14
C ILE A 4 11.32 18.99 15.60
N GLU A 5 12.40 19.47 16.22
CA GLU A 5 12.69 19.22 17.65
C GLU A 5 11.59 19.79 18.55
N ARG A 6 11.14 21.02 18.29
CA ARG A 6 9.98 21.61 19.01
C ARG A 6 8.68 20.83 18.81
N LEU A 7 8.47 20.21 17.64
CA LEU A 7 7.30 19.37 17.41
C LEU A 7 7.38 18.07 18.22
N ARG A 8 8.57 17.48 18.34
CA ARG A 8 8.82 16.27 19.14
C ARG A 8 8.56 16.53 20.62
N GLU A 9 9.14 17.59 21.17
CA GLU A 9 8.93 18.02 22.56
C GLU A 9 7.44 18.18 22.88
N ARG A 10 6.68 18.85 22.00
CA ARG A 10 5.22 19.01 22.16
C ARG A 10 4.44 17.70 22.10
N ILE A 11 4.89 16.71 21.33
CA ILE A 11 4.26 15.39 21.28
C ILE A 11 4.57 14.64 22.57
N GLU A 12 5.82 14.64 23.02
CA GLU A 12 6.26 13.98 24.25
C GLU A 12 5.63 14.59 25.51
N GLU A 13 5.42 15.90 25.56
CA GLU A 13 4.69 16.54 26.67
C GLU A 13 3.21 16.13 26.70
N LYS A 14 2.61 15.93 25.51
CA LYS A 14 1.18 15.60 25.38
C LYS A 14 0.85 14.15 25.74
N PHE A 15 1.74 13.21 25.45
CA PHE A 15 1.51 11.78 25.65
C PHE A 15 2.36 11.26 26.80
N LYS A 16 1.77 10.52 27.74
CA LYS A 16 2.49 9.97 28.90
C LYS A 16 3.24 8.69 28.56
N GLU A 17 2.99 8.14 27.39
CA GLU A 17 3.53 6.88 26.88
C GLU A 17 4.80 7.09 26.05
N LYS A 18 5.51 5.98 25.76
CA LYS A 18 6.67 5.99 24.87
C LYS A 18 6.25 6.42 23.45
N VAL A 19 6.81 7.54 22.98
CA VAL A 19 6.60 8.05 21.62
C VAL A 19 7.59 7.40 20.65
N LEU A 20 7.08 6.85 19.55
CA LEU A 20 7.89 6.38 18.41
C LEU A 20 7.63 7.28 17.20
N TYR A 21 8.69 7.71 16.53
CA TYR A 21 8.59 8.57 15.35
C TYR A 21 8.71 7.75 14.07
N GLY A 22 7.89 8.08 13.07
CA GLY A 22 7.95 7.45 11.75
C GLY A 22 9.33 7.64 11.11
N ARG A 23 9.84 6.56 10.51
CA ARG A 23 11.10 6.53 9.77
C ARG A 23 10.87 6.02 8.36
N ARG A 24 11.66 6.49 7.40
CA ARG A 24 11.68 5.89 6.07
C ARG A 24 12.46 4.57 6.14
N LYS A 25 12.02 3.58 5.36
CA LYS A 25 12.78 2.35 5.16
C LYS A 25 14.02 2.67 4.32
N GLU A 26 15.16 2.12 4.71
CA GLU A 26 16.38 2.12 3.91
C GLU A 26 16.47 0.77 3.18
N GLY A 27 16.61 0.83 1.85
CA GLY A 27 16.70 -0.36 1.01
C GLY A 27 15.36 -1.05 0.70
N PHE A 28 15.40 -1.93 -0.29
CA PHE A 28 14.29 -2.76 -0.73
C PHE A 28 14.72 -4.22 -0.69
N ILE A 29 13.89 -5.06 -0.05
CA ILE A 29 14.07 -6.52 -0.02
C ILE A 29 12.82 -7.07 -0.68
N PRO A 30 12.91 -7.80 -1.80
CA PRO A 30 11.75 -8.34 -2.50
C PRO A 30 10.90 -9.29 -1.62
N ASP A 31 9.60 -9.41 -1.91
CA ASP A 31 8.73 -10.35 -1.19
C ASP A 31 9.01 -11.77 -1.69
N PRO A 32 9.26 -12.77 -0.82
CA PRO A 32 9.37 -14.16 -1.25
C PRO A 32 8.23 -14.65 -2.15
N GLU A 33 6.99 -14.18 -1.92
CA GLU A 33 5.82 -14.62 -2.68
C GLU A 33 5.75 -14.02 -4.09
N GLY A 34 6.45 -12.92 -4.34
CA GLY A 34 6.50 -12.27 -5.64
C GLY A 34 6.25 -10.77 -5.57
N PHE A 35 5.57 -10.22 -6.56
CA PHE A 35 5.21 -8.81 -6.59
C PHE A 35 3.81 -8.59 -7.16
N LEU A 36 3.21 -7.48 -6.75
CA LEU A 36 1.85 -7.11 -7.09
C LEU A 36 1.85 -5.86 -7.98
N VAL A 37 0.99 -5.89 -8.99
CA VAL A 37 0.73 -4.76 -9.89
C VAL A 37 -0.75 -4.40 -9.80
N VAL A 38 -1.03 -3.12 -9.58
CA VAL A 38 -2.40 -2.61 -9.46
C VAL A 38 -2.78 -1.84 -10.70
N HIS A 39 -4.02 -2.03 -11.14
CA HIS A 39 -4.66 -1.33 -12.23
C HIS A 39 -6.06 -0.88 -11.80
N ILE A 40 -6.59 0.12 -12.49
CA ILE A 40 -8.00 0.48 -12.40
C ILE A 40 -8.63 0.41 -13.79
N ASP A 41 -9.82 -0.17 -13.87
CA ASP A 41 -10.68 -0.14 -15.03
C ASP A 41 -11.88 0.76 -14.73
N HIS A 42 -11.86 1.98 -15.24
CA HIS A 42 -12.95 2.94 -15.06
C HIS A 42 -14.23 2.55 -15.82
N LYS A 43 -14.13 1.76 -16.89
CA LYS A 43 -15.33 1.33 -17.65
C LYS A 43 -16.10 0.30 -16.87
N VAL A 44 -15.39 -0.62 -16.21
CA VAL A 44 -15.98 -1.69 -15.39
C VAL A 44 -16.20 -1.24 -13.95
N GLY A 45 -15.54 -0.16 -13.52
CA GLY A 45 -15.65 0.35 -12.15
C GLY A 45 -14.92 -0.53 -11.14
N LYS A 46 -13.76 -1.09 -11.51
CA LYS A 46 -13.03 -2.06 -10.68
C LYS A 46 -11.54 -1.76 -10.58
N ILE A 47 -10.96 -2.12 -9.44
CA ILE A 47 -9.53 -2.22 -9.19
C ILE A 47 -9.12 -3.65 -9.48
N ILE A 48 -8.03 -3.83 -10.22
CA ILE A 48 -7.49 -5.13 -10.60
C ILE A 48 -6.09 -5.24 -10.02
N VAL A 49 -5.83 -6.32 -9.29
CA VAL A 49 -4.51 -6.64 -8.74
C VAL A 49 -4.00 -7.90 -9.40
N GLU A 50 -2.82 -7.83 -9.99
CA GLU A 50 -2.13 -8.95 -10.58
C GLU A 50 -0.95 -9.36 -9.69
N HIS A 51 -0.90 -10.63 -9.30
CA HIS A 51 0.20 -11.20 -8.54
C HIS A 51 1.12 -11.99 -9.46
N TYR A 52 2.39 -11.63 -9.48
CA TYR A 52 3.43 -12.22 -10.32
C TYR A 52 4.48 -12.96 -9.50
N ASN A 53 4.94 -14.10 -9.99
CA ASN A 53 6.21 -14.68 -9.52
C ASN A 53 7.42 -13.96 -10.14
N TYR A 54 8.63 -14.29 -9.70
CA TYR A 54 9.87 -13.69 -10.23
C TYR A 54 10.21 -14.13 -11.67
N GLN A 55 9.55 -15.16 -12.20
CA GLN A 55 9.57 -15.51 -13.63
C GLN A 55 8.58 -14.66 -14.46
N ARG A 56 7.96 -13.64 -13.86
CA ARG A 56 6.98 -12.73 -14.50
C ARG A 56 5.74 -13.44 -15.02
N GLN A 57 5.35 -14.54 -14.40
CA GLN A 57 4.11 -15.24 -14.69
C GLN A 57 3.03 -14.78 -13.71
N ILE A 58 1.86 -14.44 -14.24
CA ILE A 58 0.69 -14.14 -13.40
C ILE A 58 0.26 -15.44 -12.71
N LYS A 59 0.21 -15.42 -11.38
CA LYS A 59 -0.30 -16.52 -10.56
C LYS A 59 -1.77 -16.30 -10.21
N TYR A 60 -2.13 -15.06 -9.89
CA TYR A 60 -3.49 -14.69 -9.50
C TYR A 60 -3.87 -13.32 -10.07
N LYS A 61 -5.16 -13.17 -10.36
CA LYS A 61 -5.81 -11.89 -10.67
C LYS A 61 -6.96 -11.69 -9.71
N ILE A 62 -6.90 -10.62 -8.93
CA ILE A 62 -7.89 -10.27 -7.91
C ILE A 62 -8.60 -9.01 -8.39
N THR A 63 -9.91 -8.96 -8.26
CA THR A 63 -10.73 -7.80 -8.65
C THR A 63 -11.63 -7.38 -7.49
N GLY A 64 -11.81 -6.08 -7.31
CA GLY A 64 -12.59 -5.49 -6.22
C GLY A 64 -12.90 -4.04 -6.51
N ASP A 65 -13.71 -3.40 -5.67
CA ASP A 65 -14.09 -1.99 -5.77
C ASP A 65 -13.62 -1.14 -4.58
N ASP A 66 -13.09 -1.76 -3.52
CA ASP A 66 -12.55 -1.09 -2.35
C ASP A 66 -11.20 -1.67 -1.91
N ALA A 67 -10.41 -0.86 -1.20
CA ALA A 67 -9.07 -1.25 -0.78
C ALA A 67 -9.07 -2.29 0.36
N GLU A 68 -10.07 -2.27 1.24
CA GLU A 68 -10.15 -3.13 2.41
C GLU A 68 -10.36 -4.60 2.00
N SER A 69 -11.34 -4.86 1.15
CA SER A 69 -11.62 -6.21 0.63
C SER A 69 -10.45 -6.78 -0.16
N LEU A 70 -9.77 -5.95 -0.95
CA LEU A 70 -8.58 -6.34 -1.69
C LEU A 70 -7.41 -6.65 -0.73
N CYS A 71 -7.15 -5.82 0.26
CA CYS A 71 -6.12 -6.09 1.27
C CYS A 71 -6.40 -7.41 2.00
N HIS A 72 -7.65 -7.63 2.42
CA HIS A 72 -8.03 -8.84 3.12
C HIS A 72 -7.82 -10.08 2.24
N THR A 73 -8.26 -10.03 0.98
CA THR A 73 -8.07 -11.12 0.01
C THR A 73 -6.58 -11.45 -0.21
N LEU A 74 -5.72 -10.45 -0.32
CA LEU A 74 -4.28 -10.66 -0.49
C LEU A 74 -3.67 -11.37 0.73
N ILE A 75 -4.10 -11.00 1.94
CA ILE A 75 -3.59 -11.57 3.20
C ILE A 75 -4.12 -13.01 3.39
N GLU A 76 -5.42 -13.24 3.25
CA GLU A 76 -6.03 -14.57 3.43
C GLU A 76 -5.44 -15.61 2.47
N ASN A 77 -5.04 -15.19 1.28
CA ASN A 77 -4.46 -16.06 0.26
C ASN A 77 -2.93 -16.10 0.30
N ASN A 78 -2.28 -15.52 1.33
CA ASN A 78 -0.82 -15.47 1.50
C ASN A 78 -0.09 -14.91 0.25
N LEU A 79 -0.66 -13.91 -0.43
CA LEU A 79 -0.09 -13.32 -1.65
C LEU A 79 0.93 -12.22 -1.36
N VAL A 80 1.16 -11.92 -0.08
CA VAL A 80 2.20 -11.02 0.43
C VAL A 80 2.67 -11.59 1.76
N SER A 81 3.96 -11.90 1.89
CA SER A 81 4.51 -12.45 3.13
C SER A 81 5.15 -11.39 4.03
N ARG A 82 5.54 -10.24 3.47
CA ARG A 82 6.21 -9.16 4.22
C ARG A 82 5.25 -8.07 4.66
N LEU A 83 5.24 -7.77 5.97
CA LEU A 83 4.36 -6.75 6.55
C LEU A 83 4.57 -5.34 5.97
N ASP A 84 5.81 -4.97 5.66
CA ASP A 84 6.11 -3.67 5.04
C ASP A 84 5.60 -3.59 3.59
N HIS A 85 5.52 -4.72 2.90
CA HIS A 85 4.90 -4.80 1.58
C HIS A 85 3.38 -4.80 1.67
N ALA A 86 2.79 -5.50 2.64
CA ALA A 86 1.35 -5.44 2.90
C ALA A 86 0.90 -3.99 3.22
N ALA A 87 1.68 -3.28 4.05
CA ALA A 87 1.43 -1.87 4.36
C ALA A 87 1.61 -0.95 3.13
N TYR A 88 2.55 -1.24 2.23
CA TYR A 88 2.67 -0.53 0.96
C TYR A 88 1.47 -0.78 0.05
N MET A 89 1.06 -2.04 -0.10
CA MET A 89 -0.09 -2.42 -0.92
C MET A 89 -1.37 -1.76 -0.42
N GLY A 90 -1.60 -1.70 0.90
CA GLY A 90 -2.74 -0.97 1.44
C GLY A 90 -2.78 0.51 1.02
N ARG A 91 -1.63 1.20 0.96
CA ARG A 91 -1.56 2.59 0.48
C ARG A 91 -1.86 2.69 -1.03
N GLU A 92 -1.30 1.79 -1.83
CA GLU A 92 -1.53 1.79 -3.28
C GLU A 92 -2.98 1.41 -3.63
N LEU A 93 -3.58 0.49 -2.91
CA LEU A 93 -5.00 0.11 -3.07
C LEU A 93 -5.93 1.24 -2.65
N GLN A 94 -5.66 1.91 -1.53
CA GLN A 94 -6.44 3.09 -1.13
C GLN A 94 -6.34 4.21 -2.16
N LYS A 95 -5.14 4.42 -2.73
CA LYS A 95 -4.91 5.35 -3.83
C LYS A 95 -5.72 4.97 -5.07
N ALA A 96 -5.72 3.69 -5.45
CA ALA A 96 -6.48 3.17 -6.58
C ALA A 96 -7.99 3.36 -6.37
N GLU A 97 -8.50 3.05 -5.19
CA GLU A 97 -9.90 3.25 -4.82
C GLU A 97 -10.31 4.72 -4.89
N MET A 98 -9.50 5.62 -4.35
CA MET A 98 -9.75 7.06 -4.44
C MET A 98 -9.76 7.55 -5.88
N ALA A 99 -8.82 7.08 -6.70
CA ALA A 99 -8.74 7.44 -8.11
C ALA A 99 -9.97 6.94 -8.88
N LEU A 100 -10.40 5.69 -8.63
CA LEU A 100 -11.60 5.10 -9.21
C LEU A 100 -12.85 5.91 -8.85
N LYS A 101 -13.07 6.18 -7.55
CA LYS A 101 -14.22 6.95 -7.04
C LYS A 101 -14.30 8.37 -7.59
N LYS A 102 -13.15 9.00 -7.85
CA LYS A 102 -13.07 10.38 -8.33
C LYS A 102 -12.90 10.50 -9.85
N GLY A 103 -12.83 9.38 -10.58
CA GLY A 103 -12.54 9.38 -12.02
C GLY A 103 -11.15 9.94 -12.35
N LEU A 104 -10.19 9.84 -11.43
CA LEU A 104 -8.82 10.32 -11.62
C LEU A 104 -7.93 9.22 -12.20
N ARG A 105 -6.84 9.62 -12.85
CA ARG A 105 -5.82 8.69 -13.31
C ARG A 105 -5.09 8.06 -12.12
N TYR A 106 -4.90 6.75 -12.17
CA TYR A 106 -4.05 6.01 -11.25
C TYR A 106 -2.76 5.57 -11.93
N LYS A 107 -1.64 5.74 -11.25
CA LYS A 107 -0.37 5.10 -11.59
C LYS A 107 0.36 4.72 -10.29
N GLN A 108 0.70 3.44 -10.17
CA GLN A 108 1.48 2.92 -9.05
C GLN A 108 2.82 3.66 -8.93
N ASP A 109 3.31 3.84 -7.70
CA ASP A 109 4.54 4.59 -7.36
C ASP A 109 4.58 6.06 -7.82
N SER A 110 3.47 6.58 -8.32
CA SER A 110 3.30 8.00 -8.63
C SER A 110 2.39 8.69 -7.62
N HIS A 111 2.47 10.02 -7.59
CA HIS A 111 1.57 10.85 -6.80
C HIS A 111 0.26 11.04 -7.59
N ILE A 112 -0.87 11.09 -6.89
CA ILE A 112 -2.18 11.43 -7.48
C ILE A 112 -2.22 12.91 -7.83
#